data_AF-A0A2G6K749-F1
#
_entry.id   AF-A0A2G6K749-F1
#
_cell.length_a   1.000
_cell.length_b   1.000
_cell.length_c   1.000
_cell.angle_alpha   90.00
_cell.angle_beta   90.00
_cell.angle_gamma   90.00
#
_symmetry.space_group_name_H-M   'P 1'
#
loop_
_entity.id
_entity.type
_entity.pdbx_description
1 polymer ?
#
loop_
_entity_poly.entity_id
_entity_poly.type
_entity_poly.pdbx_seq_one_letter_code
_entity_poly.pdbx_strand_id
1 'polypeptide(L)'
;MVDPRQTFIDVDVTIGADVTIHPGTVLNGSTTVGDDTILGPHTQLTDCTVGNNCVVAHSVGDGIEIGDGARVGPFAHLTSNIPPTVPQPD
;
A
#
# COMPACT_ATOMS: atom_id res chain seq x y z
N MET A 1 -0.60 12.15 -5.53
CA MET A 1 -0.06 12.53 -4.21
C MET A 1 -0.78 13.77 -3.71
N VAL A 2 -1.42 13.71 -2.55
CA VAL A 2 -2.29 14.78 -2.03
C VAL A 2 -1.53 15.83 -1.22
N ASP A 3 -0.58 15.43 -0.36
CA ASP A 3 0.30 16.36 0.37
C ASP A 3 1.74 15.79 0.49
N PRO A 4 2.69 16.25 -0.33
CA PRO A 4 4.07 15.73 -0.32
C PRO A 4 4.83 16.06 0.97
N ARG A 5 4.39 17.02 1.80
CA ARG A 5 5.12 17.39 3.02
C ARG A 5 4.96 16.37 4.13
N GLN A 6 3.92 15.55 4.05
CA GLN A 6 3.62 14.50 5.02
C GLN A 6 3.77 13.11 4.41
N THR A 7 4.26 13.00 3.18
CA THR A 7 4.49 11.73 2.50
C THR A 7 5.98 11.51 2.33
N PHE A 8 6.47 10.35 2.77
CA PHE A 8 7.87 9.96 2.65
C PHE A 8 7.96 8.74 1.75
N ILE A 9 8.81 8.83 0.72
CA ILE A 9 9.03 7.77 -0.25
C ILE A 9 10.54 7.63 -0.40
N ASP A 10 11.05 6.46 -0.07
CA ASP A 10 12.47 6.12 -0.20
C ASP A 10 12.87 5.91 -1.66
N VAL A 11 14.16 6.00 -1.95
CA VAL A 11 14.70 5.99 -3.32
C VAL A 11 14.50 4.66 -4.05
N ASP A 12 14.45 3.57 -3.29
CA ASP A 12 14.28 2.21 -3.80
C ASP A 12 12.80 1.82 -3.97
N VAL A 13 11.87 2.73 -3.65
CA VAL A 13 10.43 2.48 -3.77
C VAL A 13 9.97 2.60 -5.22
N THR A 14 9.28 1.56 -5.69
CA THR A 14 8.66 1.55 -7.01
C THR A 14 7.15 1.79 -6.90
N ILE A 15 6.63 2.73 -7.69
CA ILE A 15 5.21 3.10 -7.68
C ILE A 15 4.66 2.96 -9.11
N GLY A 16 3.56 2.23 -9.22
CA GLY A 16 2.82 2.02 -10.47
C GLY A 16 2.06 3.25 -10.95
N ALA A 17 1.30 3.05 -12.03
CA ALA A 17 0.43 4.05 -12.62
C ALA A 17 -0.83 4.29 -11.77
N ASP A 18 -1.35 5.52 -11.82
CA ASP A 18 -2.62 5.92 -11.19
C ASP A 18 -2.70 5.66 -9.66
N VAL A 19 -1.55 5.57 -8.99
CA VAL A 19 -1.48 5.38 -7.54
C VAL A 19 -1.85 6.67 -6.79
N THR A 20 -2.83 6.56 -5.89
CA THR A 20 -3.24 7.64 -5.01
C THR A 20 -2.60 7.50 -3.64
N ILE A 21 -1.75 8.47 -3.29
CA ILE A 21 -1.07 8.53 -1.99
C ILE A 21 -1.63 9.68 -1.16
N HIS A 22 -2.19 9.33 -0.01
CA HIS A 22 -2.74 10.27 0.97
C HIS A 22 -1.64 10.80 1.93
N PRO A 23 -1.93 11.89 2.67
CA PRO A 23 -0.99 12.48 3.60
C PRO A 23 -0.65 11.53 4.76
N GLY A 24 0.59 11.55 5.22
CA GLY A 24 1.07 10.71 6.32
C GLY A 24 1.55 9.33 5.88
N THR A 25 1.54 9.01 4.58
CA THR A 25 2.06 7.74 4.06
C THR A 25 3.59 7.73 4.06
N VAL A 26 4.18 6.63 4.53
CA VAL A 26 5.63 6.40 4.55
C VAL A 26 5.92 5.09 3.83
N LEU A 27 6.77 5.12 2.81
CA LEU A 27 7.23 3.97 2.04
C LEU A 27 8.75 3.91 2.12
N ASN A 28 9.30 2.80 2.60
CA ASN A 28 10.74 2.60 2.81
C ASN A 28 11.26 1.30 2.19
N GLY A 29 12.57 1.27 1.93
CA GLY A 29 13.27 0.08 1.47
C GLY A 29 12.79 -0.39 0.09
N SER A 30 12.79 -1.70 -0.16
CA SER A 30 12.38 -2.29 -1.44
C SER A 30 10.86 -2.43 -1.55
N THR A 31 10.12 -1.36 -1.26
CA THR A 31 8.67 -1.36 -1.32
C THR A 31 8.18 -1.15 -2.76
N THR A 32 7.26 -1.98 -3.23
CA THR A 32 6.65 -1.86 -4.56
C THR A 32 5.15 -1.67 -4.44
N VAL A 33 4.58 -0.76 -5.22
CA VAL A 33 3.14 -0.47 -5.25
C VAL A 33 2.62 -0.63 -6.67
N GLY A 34 1.65 -1.52 -6.85
CA GLY A 34 1.01 -1.80 -8.13
C GLY A 34 0.04 -0.69 -8.59
N ASP A 35 -0.41 -0.82 -9.83
CA ASP A 35 -1.25 0.15 -10.52
C ASP A 35 -2.65 0.27 -9.88
N ASP A 36 -3.31 1.41 -10.05
CA ASP A 36 -4.66 1.69 -9.52
C ASP A 36 -4.79 1.52 -7.99
N THR A 37 -3.68 1.63 -7.26
CA THR A 37 -3.66 1.42 -5.80
C THR A 37 -3.92 2.72 -5.04
N ILE A 38 -4.66 2.61 -3.94
CA ILE A 38 -4.96 3.71 -3.02
C ILE A 38 -4.28 3.45 -1.68
N LEU A 39 -3.27 4.27 -1.37
CA LEU A 39 -2.63 4.33 -0.07
C LEU A 39 -3.29 5.43 0.76
N GLY A 40 -4.12 5.02 1.71
CA GLY A 40 -4.78 5.88 2.68
C GLY A 40 -3.81 6.55 3.67
N PRO A 41 -4.33 7.48 4.49
CA PRO A 41 -3.51 8.29 5.38
C PRO A 41 -2.88 7.45 6.49
N HIS A 42 -1.69 7.88 6.93
CA HIS A 42 -0.89 7.21 7.98
C HIS A 42 -0.51 5.75 7.69
N THR A 43 -0.44 5.36 6.41
CA THR A 43 0.04 4.03 6.02
C THR A 43 1.57 3.99 6.05
N GLN A 44 2.16 3.00 6.72
CA GLN A 44 3.61 2.80 6.76
C GLN A 44 3.97 1.42 6.23
N LEU A 45 4.79 1.37 5.17
CA LEU A 45 5.22 0.12 4.54
C LEU A 45 6.74 0.11 4.41
N THR A 46 7.38 -0.95 4.87
CA THR A 46 8.82 -1.17 4.75
C THR A 46 9.07 -2.52 4.10
N ASP A 47 9.85 -2.56 3.02
CA ASP A 47 10.16 -3.78 2.26
C ASP A 47 8.92 -4.60 1.86
N CYS A 48 7.82 -3.92 1.51
CA CYS A 48 6.53 -4.56 1.20
C CYS A 48 6.22 -4.60 -0.30
N THR A 49 5.48 -5.60 -0.75
CA THR A 49 4.94 -5.62 -2.12
C THR A 49 3.43 -5.45 -2.08
N VAL A 50 2.92 -4.41 -2.73
CA VAL A 50 1.48 -4.13 -2.87
C VAL A 50 1.08 -4.37 -4.33
N GLY A 51 0.11 -5.26 -4.53
CA GLY A 51 -0.45 -5.57 -5.83
C GLY A 51 -1.29 -4.44 -6.41
N ASN A 52 -1.91 -4.71 -7.57
CA ASN A 52 -2.74 -3.76 -8.29
C ASN A 52 -4.15 -3.64 -7.66
N ASN A 53 -4.82 -2.50 -7.87
CA ASN A 53 -6.19 -2.25 -7.39
C ASN A 53 -6.34 -2.45 -5.86
N CYS A 54 -5.29 -2.20 -5.09
CA CYS A 54 -5.31 -2.36 -3.65
C CYS A 54 -5.83 -1.10 -2.95
N VAL A 55 -6.43 -1.27 -1.77
CA VAL A 55 -6.80 -0.15 -0.90
C VAL A 55 -6.20 -0.40 0.48
N VAL A 56 -5.22 0.41 0.88
CA VAL A 56 -4.52 0.26 2.16
C VAL A 56 -4.70 1.51 2.99
N ALA A 57 -5.58 1.46 4.00
CA ALA A 57 -5.86 2.61 4.86
C ALA A 57 -5.32 2.38 6.28
N HIS A 58 -4.58 3.35 6.82
CA HIS A 58 -4.21 3.40 8.24
C HIS A 58 -3.62 2.07 8.77
N SER A 59 -2.61 1.57 8.05
CA SER A 59 -2.00 0.25 8.27
C SER A 59 -0.48 0.34 8.34
N VAL A 60 0.13 -0.61 9.05
CA VAL A 60 1.59 -0.76 9.14
C VAL A 60 1.98 -2.17 8.71
N GLY A 61 2.99 -2.26 7.85
CA GLY A 61 3.53 -3.52 7.32
C GLY A 61 5.04 -3.48 7.16
N ASP A 62 5.68 -4.63 7.41
CA ASP A 62 7.13 -4.82 7.31
C ASP A 62 7.38 -6.19 6.66
N GLY A 63 7.99 -6.22 5.48
CA GLY A 63 8.32 -7.46 4.78
C GLY A 63 7.11 -8.30 4.33
N ILE A 64 5.97 -7.68 4.04
CA ILE A 64 4.72 -8.37 3.68
C ILE A 64 4.35 -8.21 2.20
N GLU A 65 3.59 -9.19 1.70
CA GLU A 65 2.98 -9.14 0.38
C GLU A 65 1.46 -8.95 0.49
N ILE A 66 0.95 -7.96 -0.24
CA ILE A 66 -0.46 -7.64 -0.38
C ILE A 66 -0.86 -7.97 -1.81
N GLY A 67 -1.66 -9.01 -2.01
CA GLY A 67 -2.09 -9.44 -3.34
C GLY A 67 -3.07 -8.48 -4.00
N ASP A 68 -3.21 -8.60 -5.32
CA ASP A 68 -4.10 -7.76 -6.13
C ASP A 68 -5.55 -7.71 -5.60
N GLY A 69 -6.15 -6.52 -5.65
CA GLY A 69 -7.52 -6.27 -5.18
C GLY A 69 -7.69 -6.29 -3.67
N ALA A 70 -6.61 -6.47 -2.90
CA ALA A 70 -6.68 -6.52 -1.45
C ALA A 70 -7.14 -5.21 -0.84
N ARG A 71 -8.03 -5.32 0.15
CA ARG A 71 -8.54 -4.19 0.92
C ARG A 71 -8.11 -4.33 2.37
N VAL A 72 -7.19 -3.48 2.79
CA VAL A 72 -6.74 -3.37 4.18
C VAL A 72 -7.49 -2.24 4.85
N GLY A 73 -8.36 -2.63 5.78
CA GLY A 73 -9.13 -1.69 6.59
C GLY A 73 -8.27 -1.00 7.65
N PRO A 74 -8.72 0.15 8.17
CA PRO A 74 -8.03 0.89 9.21
C PRO A 74 -7.85 0.05 10.48
N PHE A 75 -6.69 0.19 11.14
CA PHE A 75 -6.27 -0.56 12.33
C PHE A 75 -5.90 -2.04 12.11
N ALA A 76 -5.74 -2.47 10.85
CA ALA A 76 -5.18 -3.79 10.57
C ALA A 76 -3.68 -3.80 10.89
N HIS A 77 -3.27 -4.72 11.78
CA HIS A 77 -1.87 -5.08 11.91
C HIS A 77 -1.59 -6.22 10.93
N LEU A 78 -0.78 -5.94 9.92
CA LEU A 78 -0.48 -6.90 8.87
C LEU A 78 0.65 -7.83 9.35
N THR A 79 0.26 -8.96 9.94
CA THR A 79 1.20 -9.96 10.48
C THR A 79 1.46 -11.13 9.53
N SER A 80 0.77 -11.16 8.39
CA SER A 80 0.82 -12.27 7.41
C SER A 80 0.44 -11.75 6.03
N ASN A 81 0.91 -12.43 4.98
CA ASN A 81 0.62 -12.07 3.60
C ASN A 81 -0.89 -12.05 3.34
N ILE A 82 -1.34 -11.02 2.64
CA ILE A 82 -2.75 -10.87 2.27
C ILE A 82 -2.93 -11.50 0.89
N PRO A 83 -3.74 -12.56 0.77
CA PRO A 83 -4.00 -13.17 -0.52
C PRO A 83 -4.73 -12.18 -1.44
N PRO A 84 -4.54 -12.28 -2.77
CA PRO A 84 -5.28 -11.47 -3.72
C PRO A 84 -6.78 -11.67 -3.49
N THR A 85 -7.51 -10.57 -3.43
CA THR A 85 -8.95 -10.63 -3.33
C THR A 85 -9.47 -10.88 -4.74
N VAL A 86 -9.80 -12.15 -5.04
CA VAL A 86 -10.50 -12.49 -6.27
C VAL A 86 -11.76 -11.62 -6.31
N PRO A 87 -11.97 -10.80 -7.37
CA PRO A 87 -13.25 -10.12 -7.53
C PRO A 87 -14.31 -11.22 -7.62
N GLN A 88 -15.14 -11.30 -6.58
CA GLN A 88 -16.27 -12.21 -6.55
C GLN A 88 -17.16 -11.84 -7.74
N PRO A 89 -17.38 -12.73 -8.73
CA PRO A 89 -18.31 -12.44 -9.81
C PRO A 89 -19.71 -12.29 -9.20
N ASP A 90 -20.39 -11.18 -9.52
CA ASP A 90 -21.78 -10.90 -9.13
C ASP A 90 -22.76 -11.98 -9.61
#